data_AF-A0A1A8VIR6-F1
#
_entry.id   AF-A0A1A8VIR6-F1
#
_cell.length_a   1.000
_cell.length_b   1.000
_cell.length_c   1.000
_cell.angle_alpha   90.00
_cell.angle_beta   90.00
_cell.angle_gamma   90.00
#
_symmetry.space_group_name_H-M   'P 1'
#
loop_
_entity.id
_entity.type
_entity.pdbx_description
1 polymer ?
#
loop_
_entity_poly.entity_id
_entity_poly.type
_entity_poly.pdbx_seq_one_letter_code
_entity_poly.pdbx_strand_id
1 'polypeptide(L)'
;MEAHSAYEFKDNLVINIIRTNDVKRHFYSYTEYVLEFKVLNSQKILKKRFSDFVTFYDQLKNEFLVNFSENLEKISVLPSKKVFGRLNYNFVEE
;
A
#
# COMPACT_ATOMS: atom_id res chain seq x y z
N MET A 1 -13.36 -8.65 -13.46
CA MET A 1 -13.90 -7.88 -12.33
C MET A 1 -12.70 -7.48 -11.50
N GLU A 2 -12.36 -6.19 -11.49
CA GLU A 2 -11.28 -5.64 -10.65
C GLU A 2 -11.74 -5.65 -9.19
N ALA A 3 -10.96 -6.27 -8.30
CA ALA A 3 -11.25 -6.30 -6.89
C ALA A 3 -10.76 -4.99 -6.26
N HIS A 4 -11.68 -4.24 -5.66
CA HIS A 4 -11.36 -3.03 -4.92
C HIS A 4 -11.59 -3.28 -3.44
N SER A 5 -10.52 -3.23 -2.64
CA SER A 5 -10.59 -3.17 -1.19
C SER A 5 -10.74 -1.71 -0.76
N ALA A 6 -11.91 -1.35 -0.22
CA ALA A 6 -12.20 -0.02 0.29
C ALA A 6 -12.22 -0.04 1.82
N TYR A 7 -11.46 0.85 2.44
CA TYR A 7 -11.46 1.08 3.89
C TYR A 7 -12.00 2.49 4.17
N GLU A 8 -13.06 2.57 4.96
CA GLU A 8 -13.70 3.84 5.33
C GLU A 8 -13.23 4.26 6.73
N PHE A 9 -12.51 5.38 6.82
CA PHE A 9 -12.10 5.96 8.11
C PHE A 9 -13.24 6.81 8.70
N LYS A 10 -13.21 7.09 10.01
CA LYS A 10 -14.25 7.86 10.73
C LYS A 10 -14.39 9.32 10.30
N ASP A 11 -13.38 9.86 9.65
CA ASP A 11 -13.43 11.12 8.92
C ASP A 11 -13.66 10.79 7.45
N ASN A 12 -14.33 11.64 6.66
CA ASN A 12 -14.74 11.45 5.25
C ASN A 12 -13.59 11.19 4.24
N LEU A 13 -12.59 10.41 4.64
CA LEU A 13 -11.40 9.98 3.94
C LEU A 13 -11.65 8.54 3.45
N VAL A 14 -11.82 8.44 2.14
CA VAL A 14 -11.84 7.15 1.44
C VAL A 14 -10.46 6.95 0.85
N ILE A 15 -9.82 5.84 1.18
CA ILE A 15 -8.55 5.42 0.58
C ILE A 15 -8.81 4.19 -0.28
N ASN A 16 -8.61 4.33 -1.58
CA ASN A 16 -8.66 3.22 -2.52
C ASN A 16 -7.25 2.85 -2.95
N ILE A 17 -6.94 1.56 -2.89
CA ILE A 17 -5.70 1.00 -3.43
C ILE A 17 -6.08 0.21 -4.68
N ILE A 18 -5.67 0.72 -5.83
CA ILE A 18 -6.00 0.14 -7.13
C ILE A 18 -4.72 -0.43 -7.71
N ARG A 19 -4.64 -1.75 -7.83
CA ARG A 19 -3.57 -2.39 -8.58
C ARG A 19 -3.66 -1.98 -10.04
N THR A 20 -2.53 -1.64 -10.64
CA THR A 20 -2.42 -1.40 -12.08
C THR A 20 -1.56 -2.46 -12.75
N ASN A 21 -1.38 -2.33 -14.07
CA ASN A 21 -0.54 -3.23 -14.85
C ASN A 21 0.93 -3.18 -14.42
N ASP A 22 1.65 -4.27 -14.68
CA ASP A 22 3.10 -4.31 -14.44
C ASP A 22 3.82 -3.28 -15.30
N VAL A 23 4.57 -2.39 -14.65
CA VAL A 23 5.44 -1.42 -15.30
C VAL A 23 6.71 -2.14 -15.72
N LYS A 24 6.94 -2.26 -17.04
CA LYS A 24 8.14 -2.84 -17.62
C LYS A 24 9.18 -1.75 -17.88
N ARG A 25 10.33 -1.84 -17.22
CA ARG A 25 11.54 -1.05 -17.51
C ARG A 25 12.57 -1.97 -18.18
N HIS A 26 13.59 -1.38 -18.81
CA HIS A 26 14.62 -2.15 -19.54
C HIS A 26 15.30 -3.25 -18.70
N PHE A 27 15.49 -3.01 -17.40
CA PHE A 27 16.26 -3.92 -16.52
C PHE A 27 15.43 -4.55 -15.41
N TYR A 28 14.17 -4.15 -15.23
CA TYR A 28 13.31 -4.66 -14.17
C TYR A 28 11.84 -4.39 -14.48
N SER A 29 10.96 -5.15 -13.86
CA SER A 29 9.51 -4.90 -13.89
C SER A 29 8.99 -4.84 -12.45
N TYR A 30 7.96 -4.03 -12.23
CA TYR A 30 7.30 -3.96 -10.93
C TYR A 30 5.79 -3.76 -11.11
N THR A 31 5.02 -4.26 -10.14
CA THR A 31 3.59 -3.96 -10.06
C THR A 31 3.43 -2.57 -9.45
N GLU A 32 2.70 -1.69 -10.15
CA GLU A 32 2.37 -0.35 -9.70
C GLU A 32 0.96 -0.35 -9.08
N TYR A 33 0.81 0.35 -7.97
CA TYR A 33 -0.44 0.57 -7.26
C TYR A 33 -0.76 2.06 -7.30
N VAL A 34 -1.99 2.38 -7.66
CA VAL A 34 -2.56 3.71 -7.59
C VAL A 34 -3.26 3.84 -6.24
N LEU A 35 -2.77 4.76 -5.43
CA LEU A 35 -3.41 5.18 -4.19
C LEU A 35 -4.25 6.40 -4.48
N GLU A 36 -5.55 6.25 -4.32
CA GLU A 36 -6.52 7.34 -4.44
C GLU A 36 -7.03 7.71 -3.06
N PHE A 37 -6.75 8.93 -2.64
CA PHE A 37 -7.24 9.53 -1.40
C PHE A 37 -8.34 10.52 -1.76
N LYS A 38 -9.56 10.26 -1.31
CA LYS A 38 -10.71 11.15 -1.48
C LYS A 38 -11.11 11.71 -0.12
N VAL A 39 -11.13 13.03 0.00
CA VAL A 39 -11.63 13.73 1.20
C VAL A 39 -12.57 14.83 0.76
N LEU A 40 -13.86 14.71 1.10
CA LEU A 40 -14.90 15.68 0.74
C LEU A 40 -14.86 16.02 -0.76
N ASN A 41 -14.40 17.23 -1.10
CA ASN A 41 -14.32 17.77 -2.47
C ASN A 41 -12.91 17.71 -3.06
N SER A 42 -11.97 17.05 -2.38
CA SER A 42 -10.57 16.94 -2.79
C SER A 42 -10.20 15.49 -3.06
N GLN A 43 -9.37 15.30 -4.08
CA GLN A 43 -8.85 14.00 -4.47
C GLN A 43 -7.36 14.13 -4.73
N LYS A 44 -6.58 13.18 -4.20
CA LYS A 44 -5.15 13.06 -4.45
C LYS A 44 -4.84 11.65 -4.94
N ILE A 45 -4.07 11.58 -6.02
CA ILE A 45 -3.68 10.31 -6.64
C ILE A 45 -2.16 10.18 -6.53
N LEU A 46 -1.69 9.05 -6.01
CA LEU A 46 -0.27 8.71 -5.94
C LEU A 46 -0.04 7.35 -6.61
N LYS A 47 1.13 7.19 -7.24
CA LYS A 47 1.58 5.92 -7.80
C LYS A 47 2.74 5.39 -6.98
N LYS A 48 2.64 4.16 -6.51
CA LYS A 48 3.61 3.53 -5.62
C LYS A 48 3.82 2.07 -6.00
N ARG A 49 5.01 1.56 -5.71
CA ARG A 49 5.34 0.12 -5.79
C ARG A 49 5.38 -0.46 -4.39
N PHE A 50 5.27 -1.78 -4.26
CA PHE A 50 5.29 -2.46 -2.96
C PHE A 50 6.48 -2.05 -2.08
N SER A 51 7.69 -1.89 -2.65
CA SER A 51 8.87 -1.47 -1.89
C SER A 51 8.71 -0.09 -1.24
N ASP A 52 7.93 0.82 -1.83
CA ASP A 52 7.70 2.13 -1.24
C ASP A 52 6.83 2.01 0.02
N PHE A 53 5.88 1.07 0.06
CA PHE A 53 5.09 0.77 1.25
C PHE A 53 5.94 0.14 2.36
N VAL A 54 6.87 -0.75 2.01
CA VAL A 54 7.83 -1.33 2.96
C VAL A 54 8.65 -0.22 3.61
N THR A 55 9.23 0.68 2.81
CA THR A 55 10.00 1.81 3.35
C THR A 55 9.14 2.72 4.24
N PHE A 56 7.91 3.01 3.83
CA PHE A 56 6.98 3.82 4.63
C PHE A 56 6.62 3.15 5.96
N TYR A 57 6.37 1.84 5.96
CA TYR A 57 6.05 1.09 7.17
C TYR A 57 7.21 1.06 8.16
N ASP A 58 8.45 0.86 7.69
CA ASP A 58 9.63 0.90 8.55
C ASP A 58 9.81 2.29 9.18
N GLN A 59 9.60 3.36 8.39
CA GLN A 59 9.62 4.73 8.91
C GLN A 59 8.53 4.96 9.96
N LEU A 60 7.30 4.53 9.67
CA LEU A 60 6.16 4.66 10.58
C LEU A 60 6.39 3.90 11.88
N LYS A 61 6.88 2.66 11.81
CA LYS A 61 7.20 1.84 12.98
C LYS A 61 8.26 2.51 13.85
N ASN A 62 9.30 3.07 13.25
CA ASN A 62 10.34 3.79 13.98
C ASN A 62 9.79 5.05 14.65
N GLU A 63 8.94 5.81 13.97
CA GLU A 63 8.31 7.00 14.54
C GLU A 63 7.37 6.66 15.71
N PHE A 64 6.56 5.62 15.56
CA PHE A 64 5.69 5.12 16.64
C PHE A 64 6.52 4.55 17.80
N LEU A 65 7.62 3.86 17.54
CA LEU A 65 8.50 3.37 18.61
C LEU A 65 9.07 4.52 19.44
N VAL A 66 9.44 5.64 18.80
CA VAL A 66 10.03 6.81 19.48
C VAL A 66 8.97 7.64 20.21
N ASN A 67 7.80 7.86 19.60
CA ASN A 67 6.83 8.84 20.08
C ASN A 67 5.56 8.24 20.72
N PHE A 68 5.23 6.98 20.40
CA PHE A 68 3.94 6.36 20.72
C PHE A 68 4.07 4.85 20.95
N SER A 69 5.08 4.43 21.72
CA SER A 69 5.46 3.01 21.87
C SER A 69 4.31 2.10 22.32
N GLU A 70 3.38 2.62 23.14
CA GLU A 70 2.17 1.95 23.60
C GLU A 70 1.16 1.62 22.47
N ASN A 71 1.31 2.23 21.29
CA ASN A 71 0.44 2.05 20.13
C ASN A 71 1.06 1.23 19.01
N LEU A 72 2.25 0.66 19.19
CA LEU A 72 2.93 -0.16 18.17
C LEU A 72 2.08 -1.36 17.72
N GLU A 73 1.31 -1.97 18.62
CA GLU A 73 0.41 -3.09 18.29
C GLU A 73 -0.77 -2.68 17.39
N LYS A 74 -1.04 -1.37 17.25
CA LYS A 74 -2.11 -0.85 16.38
C LYS A 74 -1.67 -0.69 14.92
N ILE A 75 -0.39 -0.86 14.62
CA ILE A 75 0.11 -0.78 13.24
C ILE A 75 -0.27 -2.08 12.52
N SER A 76 -1.09 -1.98 11.48
CA SER A 76 -1.48 -3.12 10.66
C SER A 76 -0.26 -3.73 9.95
N VAL A 77 -0.13 -5.05 10.02
CA VAL A 77 1.00 -5.77 9.42
C VAL A 77 0.96 -5.65 7.90
N LEU A 78 2.09 -5.28 7.30
CA LEU A 78 2.23 -5.29 5.84
C LEU A 78 2.08 -6.72 5.30
N PRO A 79 1.41 -6.91 4.14
CA PRO A 79 1.42 -8.18 3.45
C PRO A 79 2.85 -8.68 3.24
N SER A 80 3.04 -9.99 3.35
CA SER A 80 4.39 -10.57 3.26
C SER A 80 5.02 -10.28 1.89
N LYS A 81 6.35 -10.18 1.84
CA LYS A 81 7.07 -10.15 0.56
C LYS A 81 7.14 -11.55 0.01
N LYS A 82 6.80 -11.74 -1.28
CA LYS A 82 7.00 -13.04 -1.93
C LYS A 82 8.48 -13.41 -1.93
N VAL A 83 8.82 -14.53 -1.30
CA VAL A 83 10.20 -15.01 -1.20
C VAL A 83 10.58 -15.88 -2.41
N PHE A 84 9.60 -16.49 -3.12
CA PHE A 84 9.84 -17.34 -4.28
C PHE A 84 8.78 -17.22 -5.40
N GLY A 85 9.27 -17.25 -6.66
CA GLY A 85 8.46 -17.37 -7.88
C GLY A 85 7.94 -16.04 -8.44
N ARG A 86 8.13 -15.82 -9.75
CA ARG A 86 7.68 -14.64 -10.51
C ARG A 86 6.23 -14.25 -10.20
N LEU A 87 5.94 -12.95 -10.39
CA LEU A 87 4.64 -12.26 -10.37
C LEU A 87 3.47 -13.22 -10.59
N ASN A 88 2.93 -13.77 -9.49
CA ASN A 88 1.75 -14.63 -9.55
C ASN A 88 0.57 -13.74 -9.18
N TYR A 89 -0.44 -13.70 -10.03
CA TYR A 89 -1.55 -12.74 -9.95
C TYR A 89 -2.26 -12.79 -8.59
N ASN A 90 -2.39 -13.99 -8.02
CA ASN A 90 -3.11 -14.25 -6.77
C ASN A 90 -2.36 -13.73 -5.53
N PHE A 91 -1.02 -13.75 -5.52
CA PHE A 91 -0.22 -13.28 -4.38
C PHE A 91 -0.31 -11.77 -4.15
N VAL A 92 -0.65 -11.02 -5.20
CA VAL A 92 -0.73 -9.56 -5.14
C VAL A 92 -2.07 -9.08 -4.55
N GLU A 93 -3.09 -9.93 -4.59
CA GLU A 93 -4.46 -9.65 -4.11
C GLU A 93 -4.78 -10.32 -2.75
N GLU A 94 -4.00 -11.33 -2.34
CA GLU A 94 -4.03 -11.95 -0.99
C GLU A 94 -3.43 -11.03 0.10
#